data_AF-A0A7J3E2D5-F1
#
_entry.id   AF-A0A7J3E2D5-F1
#
_cell.length_a   1.000
_cell.length_b   1.000
_cell.length_c   1.000
_cell.angle_alpha   90.00
_cell.angle_beta   90.00
_cell.angle_gamma   90.00
#
_symmetry.space_group_name_H-M   'P 1'
#
loop_
_entity.id
_entity.type
_entity.pdbx_description
1 polymer ?
#
loop_
_entity_poly.entity_id
_entity_poly.type
_entity_poly.pdbx_seq_one_letter_code
_entity_poly.pdbx_strand_id
1 'polypeptide(L)'
;MKGFMVLEYPFKMLLYLVVIVVVIGIILFFRKEIMSGLNFCWIGGCHPEPCKTVRVNEASIDTSMLDKYCNLCWQKTGKIGLKEDCLCYVVSGSFTPFAYTSEHCVPKCNSNSQFVTFTYSHLFNQIFIEC
;
A
#
# COMPACT_ATOMS: atom_id res chain seq x y z
N MET A 1 -67.70 19.88 11.79
CA MET A 1 -66.60 18.96 11.46
C MET A 1 -65.32 19.76 11.23
N LYS A 2 -64.53 20.01 12.28
CA LYS A 2 -63.23 20.72 12.21
C LYS A 2 -62.29 19.99 13.18
N GLY A 3 -61.65 18.93 12.69
CA GLY A 3 -60.83 18.05 13.54
C GLY A 3 -59.70 17.34 12.80
N PHE A 4 -59.28 17.84 11.63
CA PHE A 4 -58.30 17.16 10.78
C PHE A 4 -57.18 18.08 10.25
N MET A 5 -56.90 19.22 10.90
CA MET A 5 -55.81 20.13 10.48
C MET A 5 -54.57 20.11 11.38
N VAL A 6 -54.56 19.30 12.45
CA VAL A 6 -53.43 19.22 13.40
C VAL A 6 -52.51 18.03 13.13
N LEU A 7 -52.97 17.04 12.34
CA LEU A 7 -52.25 15.79 12.10
C LEU A 7 -51.33 15.81 10.86
N GLU A 8 -51.54 16.73 9.91
CA GLU A 8 -50.68 16.84 8.72
C GLU A 8 -49.28 17.35 9.05
N TYR A 9 -49.18 18.28 10.00
CA TYR A 9 -47.90 18.86 10.41
C TYR A 9 -46.95 17.84 11.06
N PRO A 10 -47.37 17.04 12.08
CA PRO A 10 -46.51 16.02 12.66
C PRO A 10 -46.18 14.90 11.66
N PHE A 11 -47.10 14.57 10.75
CA PHE A 11 -46.85 13.56 9.73
C PHE A 11 -45.78 13.99 8.72
N LYS A 12 -45.81 15.24 8.25
CA LYS A 12 -44.76 15.79 7.38
C LYS A 12 -43.40 15.82 8.09
N MET A 13 -43.36 16.21 9.37
CA MET A 13 -42.12 16.21 10.16
C MET A 13 -41.52 14.80 10.30
N LEU A 14 -42.35 13.79 10.53
CA LEU A 14 -41.91 12.39 10.63
C LEU A 14 -41.37 11.89 9.28
N LEU A 15 -42.04 12.24 8.18
CA LEU A 15 -41.58 11.89 6.84
C LEU A 15 -40.23 12.55 6.51
N TYR A 16 -40.05 13.83 6.84
CA TYR A 16 -38.74 14.50 6.70
C TYR A 16 -37.65 13.83 7.53
N LEU A 17 -37.95 13.43 8.77
CA LEU A 17 -37.01 12.74 9.64
C LEU A 17 -36.59 11.39 9.04
N VAL A 18 -37.54 10.62 8.51
CA VAL A 18 -37.25 9.34 7.83
C VAL A 18 -36.37 9.57 6.61
N VAL A 19 -36.67 10.56 5.78
CA VAL A 19 -35.86 10.88 4.59
C VAL A 19 -34.42 11.24 4.99
N ILE A 20 -34.22 12.05 6.03
CA ILE A 20 -32.89 12.41 6.53
C ILE A 20 -32.12 11.16 7.00
N VAL A 21 -32.77 10.27 7.77
CA VAL A 21 -32.15 9.02 8.25
C VAL A 21 -31.76 8.13 7.08
N VAL A 22 -32.61 8.01 6.06
CA VAL A 22 -32.33 7.22 4.86
C VAL A 22 -31.14 7.81 4.09
N VAL A 23 -31.09 9.13 3.90
CA VAL A 23 -29.96 9.79 3.21
C VAL A 23 -28.65 9.60 3.98
N ILE A 24 -28.66 9.80 5.30
CA ILE A 24 -27.48 9.55 6.15
C ILE A 24 -27.08 8.07 6.09
N GLY A 25 -28.05 7.16 6.12
CA GLY A 25 -27.83 5.72 6.01
C GLY A 25 -27.15 5.33 4.69
N ILE A 26 -27.61 5.91 3.57
CA ILE A 26 -26.99 5.71 2.25
C ILE A 26 -25.56 6.25 2.24
N ILE A 27 -25.31 7.45 2.78
CA ILE A 27 -23.96 8.03 2.87
C ILE A 27 -23.04 7.15 3.71
N LEU A 28 -23.51 6.61 4.84
CA LEU A 28 -22.73 5.71 5.70
C LEU A 28 -22.50 4.34 5.06
N PHE A 29 -23.48 3.79 4.36
CA PHE A 29 -23.40 2.51 3.68
C PHE A 29 -22.39 2.55 2.53
N PHE A 30 -22.46 3.58 1.69
CA PHE A 30 -21.55 3.77 0.55
C PHE A 30 -20.25 4.51 0.91
N ARG A 31 -20.03 4.87 2.19
CA ARG A 31 -18.82 5.56 2.66
C ARG A 31 -17.53 4.87 2.20
N LYS A 32 -17.50 3.54 2.25
CA LYS A 32 -16.32 2.74 1.90
C LYS A 32 -16.01 2.78 0.39
N GLU A 33 -17.04 2.81 -0.46
CA GLU A 33 -16.87 2.85 -1.92
C GLU A 33 -16.60 4.27 -2.43
N ILE A 34 -17.28 5.27 -1.86
CA ILE A 34 -17.08 6.69 -2.20
C ILE A 34 -15.66 7.15 -1.80
N MET A 35 -15.13 6.70 -0.65
CA MET A 35 -13.75 7.00 -0.25
C MET A 35 -12.69 6.40 -1.16
N SER A 36 -12.99 5.31 -1.87
CA SER A 36 -12.05 4.71 -2.81
C SER A 36 -12.09 5.37 -4.19
N GLY A 37 -13.16 6.11 -4.52
CA GLY A 37 -13.35 6.76 -5.83
C GLY A 37 -13.05 8.26 -5.85
N LEU A 38 -13.13 8.95 -4.72
CA LEU A 38 -12.82 10.38 -4.59
C LEU A 38 -11.57 10.53 -3.71
N ASN A 39 -10.42 10.80 -4.33
CA ASN A 39 -9.13 11.15 -3.71
C ASN A 39 -9.19 12.47 -2.89
N PHE A 40 -10.18 12.64 -2.01
CA PHE A 40 -10.33 13.80 -1.15
C PHE A 40 -9.60 13.57 0.17
N CYS A 41 -8.29 13.82 0.14
CA CYS A 41 -7.40 13.94 1.30
C CYS A 41 -7.72 15.19 2.13
N TRP A 42 -8.87 15.26 2.81
CA TRP A 42 -9.26 16.52 3.47
C TRP A 42 -8.93 16.63 4.97
N ILE A 43 -8.71 15.55 5.73
CA ILE A 43 -8.40 15.70 7.17
C ILE A 43 -7.44 14.58 7.63
N GLY A 44 -6.13 14.79 7.40
CA GLY A 44 -5.07 14.17 8.20
C GLY A 44 -4.87 12.65 8.11
N GLY A 45 -4.79 12.07 6.91
CA GLY A 45 -4.46 10.64 6.75
C GLY A 45 -3.74 10.34 5.45
N CYS A 46 -2.41 10.42 5.50
CA CYS A 46 -1.47 10.13 4.44
C CYS A 46 -1.72 8.78 3.75
N HIS A 47 -1.56 8.73 2.43
CA HIS A 47 -1.02 7.51 1.82
C HIS A 47 0.32 7.24 2.53
N PRO A 48 0.53 6.08 3.18
CA PRO A 48 1.91 5.67 3.43
C PRO A 48 2.55 5.63 2.04
N GLU A 49 3.61 6.42 1.79
CA GLU A 49 4.45 6.19 0.61
C GLU A 49 4.83 4.72 0.64
N PRO A 50 4.25 3.85 -0.22
CA PRO A 50 4.43 2.43 -0.06
C PRO A 50 5.87 2.02 -0.40
N CYS A 51 6.63 2.94 -1.00
CA CYS A 51 7.95 2.72 -1.53
C CYS A 51 9.01 3.70 -1.01
N LYS A 52 9.11 3.86 0.31
CA LYS A 52 10.26 4.57 0.89
C LYS A 52 11.51 3.71 0.79
N THR A 53 12.42 4.06 -0.12
CA THR A 53 13.74 3.43 -0.24
C THR A 53 14.55 3.63 1.04
N VAL A 54 15.12 2.54 1.57
CA VAL A 54 16.00 2.57 2.73
C VAL A 54 17.44 2.30 2.30
N ARG A 55 18.34 3.22 2.64
CA ARG A 55 19.78 3.03 2.43
C ARG A 55 20.41 2.40 3.66
N VAL A 56 21.17 1.34 3.48
CA VAL A 56 21.87 0.63 4.56
C VAL A 56 23.33 0.45 4.17
N ASN A 57 24.22 0.47 5.16
CA ASN A 57 25.64 0.23 4.95
C ASN A 57 26.04 -1.02 5.74
N GLU A 58 26.58 -2.01 5.04
CA GLU A 58 27.02 -3.30 5.54
C GLU A 58 28.50 -3.50 5.17
N ALA A 59 29.28 -4.17 6.02
CA ALA A 59 30.72 -4.36 5.75
C ALA A 59 30.96 -5.26 4.52
N SER A 60 30.15 -6.31 4.38
CA SER A 60 30.17 -7.26 3.28
C SER A 60 28.75 -7.73 2.98
N ILE A 61 28.46 -7.94 1.69
CA ILE A 61 27.15 -8.42 1.24
C ILE A 61 27.29 -9.90 0.92
N ASP A 62 26.82 -10.73 1.82
CA ASP A 62 26.79 -12.19 1.69
C ASP A 62 25.37 -12.72 1.38
N THR A 63 25.22 -14.04 1.26
CA THR A 63 23.92 -14.69 1.03
C THR A 63 22.90 -14.33 2.10
N SER A 64 23.33 -14.25 3.37
CA SER A 64 22.46 -13.95 4.50
C SER A 64 21.87 -12.53 4.42
N MET A 65 22.67 -11.57 3.96
CA MET A 65 22.22 -10.21 3.72
C MET A 65 21.25 -10.15 2.54
N LEU A 66 21.54 -10.85 1.44
CA LEU A 66 20.60 -10.92 0.31
C LEU A 66 19.24 -11.48 0.76
N ASP A 67 19.22 -12.56 1.52
CA ASP A 67 17.98 -13.16 2.04
C ASP A 67 17.24 -12.23 2.99
N LYS A 68 17.95 -11.54 3.89
CA LYS A 68 17.37 -10.58 4.82
C LYS A 68 16.66 -9.46 4.08
N TYR A 69 17.35 -8.79 3.15
CA TYR A 69 16.77 -7.65 2.43
C TYR A 69 15.74 -8.05 1.38
N CYS A 70 15.90 -9.22 0.76
CA CYS A 70 14.89 -9.87 -0.08
C CYS A 70 13.58 -10.05 0.69
N ASN A 71 13.63 -10.71 1.85
CA ASN A 71 12.44 -10.96 2.67
C ASN A 71 11.81 -9.66 3.19
N LEU A 72 12.64 -8.70 3.62
CA LEU A 72 12.15 -7.40 4.10
C LEU A 72 11.46 -6.60 2.98
N CYS A 73 12.00 -6.63 1.76
CA CYS A 73 11.36 -6.01 0.60
C CYS A 73 10.05 -6.73 0.27
N TRP A 74 10.04 -8.07 0.25
CA TRP A 74 8.84 -8.86 -0.05
C TRP A 74 7.70 -8.62 0.93
N GLN A 75 8.00 -8.56 2.22
CA GLN A 75 7.00 -8.26 3.25
C GLN A 75 6.37 -6.86 3.08
N LYS A 76 7.12 -5.91 2.52
CA LYS A 76 6.65 -4.55 2.25
C LYS A 76 5.91 -4.40 0.93
N THR A 77 6.15 -5.27 -0.05
CA THR A 77 5.62 -5.11 -1.41
C THR A 77 4.77 -6.30 -1.85
N GLY A 78 5.39 -7.42 -2.19
CA GLY A 78 4.71 -8.59 -2.76
C GLY A 78 3.65 -9.19 -1.82
N LYS A 79 3.93 -9.23 -0.51
CA LYS A 79 2.99 -9.76 0.48
C LYS A 79 1.70 -8.93 0.59
N ILE A 80 1.77 -7.62 0.37
CA ILE A 80 0.61 -6.72 0.39
C ILE A 80 -0.02 -6.52 -0.99
N GLY A 81 0.55 -7.13 -2.04
CA GLY A 81 0.07 -7.00 -3.42
C GLY A 81 0.24 -5.59 -3.98
N LEU A 82 1.41 -4.98 -3.75
CA LEU A 82 1.71 -3.64 -4.26
C LEU A 82 1.59 -3.60 -5.79
N LYS A 83 0.84 -2.63 -6.32
CA LYS A 83 0.54 -2.47 -7.76
C LYS A 83 1.51 -1.59 -8.52
N GLU A 84 2.62 -1.23 -7.89
CA GLU A 84 3.61 -0.30 -8.41
C GLU A 84 5.01 -0.89 -8.22
N ASP A 85 5.91 -0.57 -9.15
CA ASP A 85 7.32 -0.93 -9.03
C ASP A 85 7.95 -0.13 -7.88
N CYS A 86 8.80 -0.79 -7.10
CA CYS A 86 9.30 -0.21 -5.87
C CYS A 86 10.76 -0.55 -5.56
N LEU A 87 11.60 0.49 -5.41
CA LEU A 87 12.94 0.37 -4.87
C LEU A 87 12.90 0.31 -3.33
N CYS A 88 13.02 -0.89 -2.77
CA CYS A 88 12.92 -1.13 -1.33
C CYS A 88 14.19 -0.72 -0.56
N TYR A 89 15.34 -1.22 -1.01
CA TYR A 89 16.61 -1.10 -0.29
C TYR A 89 17.77 -0.82 -1.23
N VAL A 90 18.72 -0.02 -0.75
CA VAL A 90 20.04 0.16 -1.36
C VAL A 90 21.06 -0.16 -0.28
N VAL A 91 21.79 -1.26 -0.46
CA VAL A 91 22.77 -1.75 0.51
C VAL A 91 24.15 -1.46 -0.03
N SER A 92 24.90 -0.58 0.63
CA SER A 92 26.31 -0.35 0.37
C SER A 92 27.15 -1.38 1.11
N GLY A 93 28.18 -1.92 0.47
CA GLY A 93 29.06 -2.93 1.05
C GLY A 93 29.87 -3.65 -0.02
N SER A 94 30.90 -4.40 0.39
CA SER A 94 31.68 -5.22 -0.54
C SER A 94 30.84 -6.41 -1.03
N PHE A 95 30.50 -6.44 -2.32
CA PHE A 95 29.78 -7.54 -2.94
C PHE A 95 30.66 -8.26 -3.99
N THR A 96 30.67 -9.58 -3.89
CA THR A 96 31.29 -10.48 -4.86
C THR A 96 30.22 -11.41 -5.42
N PRO A 97 30.06 -11.55 -6.74
CA PRO A 97 29.05 -12.42 -7.32
C PRO A 97 29.20 -13.87 -6.85
N PHE A 98 28.10 -14.46 -6.41
CA PHE A 98 27.99 -15.88 -6.06
C PHE A 98 26.64 -16.42 -6.55
N ALA A 99 26.53 -17.74 -6.67
CA ALA A 99 25.27 -18.38 -7.01
C ALA A 99 24.26 -18.18 -5.88
N TYR A 100 23.16 -17.48 -6.18
CA TYR A 100 22.08 -17.19 -5.24
C TYR A 100 20.73 -17.55 -5.87
N THR A 101 19.87 -18.18 -5.10
CA THR A 101 18.54 -18.64 -5.52
C THR A 101 17.56 -18.43 -4.38
N SER A 102 16.44 -17.77 -4.68
CA SER A 102 15.36 -17.49 -3.73
C SER A 102 14.01 -17.53 -4.46
N GLU A 103 12.93 -17.88 -3.76
CA GLU A 103 11.60 -18.04 -4.37
C GLU A 103 11.05 -16.74 -4.97
N HIS A 104 11.41 -15.59 -4.37
CA HIS A 104 10.85 -14.28 -4.73
C HIS A 104 11.90 -13.29 -5.22
N CYS A 105 13.18 -13.67 -5.22
CA CYS A 105 14.28 -12.77 -5.56
C CYS A 105 15.16 -13.33 -6.67
N VAL A 106 15.41 -12.49 -7.67
CA VAL A 106 16.21 -12.81 -8.85
C VAL A 106 17.46 -11.94 -8.86
N PRO A 107 18.66 -12.52 -8.67
CA PRO A 107 19.91 -11.79 -8.76
C PRO A 107 20.28 -11.51 -10.23
N LYS A 108 20.63 -10.26 -10.53
CA LYS A 108 21.14 -9.79 -11.83
C LYS A 108 22.54 -9.20 -11.66
N CYS A 109 23.38 -9.91 -10.93
CA CYS A 109 24.68 -9.44 -10.48
C CYS A 109 25.81 -10.24 -11.14
N ASN A 110 26.50 -9.63 -12.11
CA ASN A 110 27.55 -10.29 -12.90
C ASN A 110 28.97 -9.79 -12.61
N SER A 111 29.11 -8.73 -11.80
CA SER A 111 30.39 -8.11 -11.46
C SER A 111 30.45 -7.73 -9.99
N ASN A 112 31.67 -7.53 -9.48
CA ASN A 112 31.88 -6.98 -8.15
C ASN A 112 31.29 -5.57 -8.06
N SER A 113 30.61 -5.28 -6.96
CA SER A 113 30.00 -3.96 -6.74
C SER A 113 30.20 -3.50 -5.29
N GLN A 114 30.02 -2.20 -5.09
CA GLN A 114 30.03 -1.57 -3.77
C GLN A 114 28.63 -1.28 -3.24
N PHE A 115 27.61 -1.54 -4.06
CA PHE A 115 26.22 -1.38 -3.71
C PHE A 115 25.38 -2.43 -4.42
N VAL A 116 24.30 -2.82 -3.75
CA VAL A 116 23.29 -3.74 -4.25
C VAL A 116 21.93 -3.12 -4.00
N THR A 117 21.08 -3.11 -5.01
CA THR A 117 19.71 -2.58 -4.94
C THR A 117 18.70 -3.72 -4.92
N PHE A 118 17.60 -3.51 -4.19
CA PHE A 118 16.48 -4.45 -4.10
C PHE A 118 15.23 -3.76 -4.62
N THR A 119 14.80 -4.14 -5.83
CA THR A 119 13.70 -3.52 -6.54
C THR A 119 12.58 -4.53 -6.76
N TYR A 120 11.42 -4.30 -6.17
CA TYR A 120 10.21 -5.05 -6.49
C TYR A 120 9.65 -4.60 -7.83
N SER A 121 9.36 -5.56 -8.71
CA SER A 121 8.59 -5.32 -9.92
C SER A 121 7.20 -5.91 -9.77
N HIS A 122 6.20 -5.05 -9.90
CA HIS A 122 4.81 -5.47 -9.88
C HIS A 122 4.47 -6.37 -11.07
N LEU A 123 5.06 -6.11 -12.25
CA LEU A 123 4.77 -6.86 -13.47
C LEU A 123 5.16 -8.34 -13.37
N PHE A 124 6.27 -8.63 -12.68
CA PHE A 124 6.76 -9.99 -12.48
C PHE A 124 6.43 -10.56 -11.11
N ASN A 125 5.87 -9.76 -10.20
CA ASN A 125 5.65 -10.11 -8.79
C ASN A 125 6.90 -10.71 -8.14
N GLN A 126 8.06 -10.09 -8.40
CA GLN A 126 9.38 -10.56 -8.00
C GLN A 126 10.27 -9.38 -7.63
N ILE A 127 11.32 -9.66 -6.86
CA ILE A 127 12.32 -8.67 -6.46
C ILE A 127 13.58 -8.91 -7.28
N PHE A 128 14.05 -7.89 -7.96
CA PHE A 128 15.31 -7.88 -8.66
C PHE A 128 16.39 -7.35 -7.73
N ILE A 129 17.48 -8.12 -7.64
CA ILE A 129 18.69 -7.72 -6.94
C ILE A 129 19.69 -7.27 -8.00
N GLU A 130 19.99 -5.97 -8.06
CA GLU A 130 20.87 -5.40 -9.07
C GLU A 130 22.15 -4.85 -8.45
N CYS A 131 23.22 -4.97 -9.22
CA CYS A 131 24.52 -4.37 -8.98
C CYS A 131 25.18 -4.10 -10.35
#